data_AF-A0A7S0K808-F1
#
_entry.id   AF-A0A7S0K808-F1
#
_cell.length_a   1.000
_cell.length_b   1.000
_cell.length_c   1.000
_cell.angle_alpha   90.00
_cell.angle_beta   90.00
_cell.angle_gamma   90.00
#
_symmetry.space_group_name_H-M   'P 1'
#
loop_
_entity.id
_entity.type
_entity.pdbx_description
1 polymer ?
#
loop_
_entity_poly.entity_id
_entity_poly.type
_entity_poly.pdbx_seq_one_letter_code
_entity_poly.pdbx_strand_id
1 'polypeptide(L)'
;EGSILLNIKRDLGIAEDLVAGLEMDNSGFSLFNIGVTLSPAAGETSADVDKAVAAVGNAIFAYLAMLRGPAPGETRNTTRGAPAPTTALASTRWLWDERRSVAEADFLFPTRSKSSDLVSGAARSLHDRAPADLLSPPARWRWDAAQLNATISLLTPQRCIVVVGSRAFADAELPDSEPIYGTRHSSKPIPPATMKAWTAPSPVAALSLPRRNPFVPKDLSVLPLGWGVTA
;
A
#
# COMPACT_ATOMS: atom_id res chain seq x y z
N GLU A 1 15.11 -1.38 3.58
CA GLU A 1 15.82 -0.51 2.61
C GLU A 1 14.95 -0.30 1.39
N GLY A 2 15.07 0.84 0.74
CA GLY A 2 14.41 1.15 -0.54
C GLY A 2 12.89 1.29 -0.57
N SER A 3 12.24 1.40 0.59
CA SER A 3 10.80 1.68 0.65
C SER A 3 10.49 3.14 0.30
N ILE A 4 9.25 3.38 -0.15
CA ILE A 4 8.73 4.72 -0.44
C ILE A 4 8.90 5.65 0.77
N LEU A 5 8.45 5.20 1.94
CA LEU A 5 8.54 5.99 3.17
C LEU A 5 9.99 6.35 3.51
N LEU A 6 10.92 5.40 3.39
CA LEU A 6 12.32 5.66 3.68
C LEU A 6 12.91 6.71 2.73
N ASN A 7 12.57 6.66 1.44
CA ASN A 7 13.00 7.67 0.48
C ASN A 7 12.43 9.06 0.80
N ILE A 8 11.13 9.16 1.07
CA ILE A 8 10.50 10.46 1.41
C ILE A 8 11.04 10.99 2.75
N LYS A 9 11.22 10.13 3.75
CA LYS A 9 11.68 10.53 5.08
C LYS A 9 13.17 10.90 5.10
N ARG A 10 14.04 10.11 4.46
CA ARG A 10 15.49 10.31 4.49
C ARG A 10 15.96 11.34 3.46
N ASP A 11 15.47 11.24 2.23
CA ASP A 11 16.03 12.02 1.12
C ASP A 11 15.30 13.37 0.95
N LEU A 12 14.01 13.43 1.31
CA LEU A 12 13.22 14.66 1.25
C LEU A 12 12.98 15.29 2.63
N GLY A 13 12.95 14.51 3.70
CA GLY A 13 12.72 15.02 5.06
C GLY A 13 11.30 15.53 5.32
N ILE A 14 10.33 15.19 4.47
CA ILE A 14 8.99 15.80 4.48
C ILE A 14 7.86 14.89 4.97
N ALA A 15 8.12 13.65 5.36
CA ALA A 15 7.09 12.71 5.82
C ALA A 15 7.48 11.94 7.08
N GLU A 16 6.48 11.64 7.90
CA GLU A 16 6.62 10.88 9.14
C GLU A 16 6.16 9.44 9.02
N ASP A 17 5.00 9.23 8.39
CA ASP A 17 4.34 7.93 8.26
C ASP A 17 3.69 7.77 6.88
N LEU A 18 3.52 6.52 6.46
CA LEU A 18 2.84 6.14 5.22
C LEU A 18 2.03 4.87 5.45
N VAL A 19 0.73 4.95 5.14
CA VAL A 19 -0.19 3.83 5.14
C VAL A 19 -0.70 3.62 3.72
N ALA A 20 -0.79 2.37 3.27
CA ALA A 20 -1.37 2.04 1.98
C ALA A 20 -2.20 0.77 2.07
N GLY A 21 -3.38 0.76 1.44
CA GLY A 21 -4.27 -0.39 1.46
C GLY A 21 -5.59 -0.16 0.75
N LEU A 22 -6.38 -1.23 0.68
CA LEU A 22 -7.78 -1.17 0.26
C LEU A 22 -8.62 -0.74 1.47
N GLU A 23 -9.36 0.37 1.35
CA GLU A 23 -10.08 0.98 2.50
C GLU A 23 -11.60 0.89 2.38
N MET A 24 -12.13 0.80 1.17
CA MET A 24 -13.57 0.69 0.94
C MET A 24 -13.85 -0.48 0.03
N ASP A 25 -14.69 -1.39 0.49
CA ASP A 25 -15.31 -2.43 -0.32
C ASP A 25 -16.81 -2.30 -0.14
N ASN A 26 -17.42 -1.48 -0.98
CA ASN A 26 -18.86 -1.43 -1.13
C ASN A 26 -19.24 -2.33 -2.31
N SER A 27 -20.47 -2.84 -2.33
CA SER A 27 -20.97 -3.68 -3.43
C SER A 27 -20.90 -2.91 -4.76
N GLY A 28 -19.80 -3.07 -5.50
CA GLY A 28 -19.60 -2.50 -6.84
C GLY A 28 -18.35 -1.63 -7.04
N PHE A 29 -17.67 -1.15 -5.99
CA PHE A 29 -16.42 -0.41 -6.16
C PHE A 29 -15.52 -0.48 -4.93
N SER A 30 -14.21 -0.33 -5.17
CA SER A 30 -13.20 -0.25 -4.11
C SER A 30 -12.22 0.89 -4.34
N LEU A 31 -11.68 1.43 -3.25
CA LEU A 31 -10.64 2.45 -3.28
C LEU A 31 -9.34 1.89 -2.72
N PHE A 32 -8.23 2.21 -3.40
CA PHE A 32 -6.89 2.00 -2.88
C PHE A 32 -6.36 3.34 -2.36
N ASN A 33 -6.17 3.45 -1.05
CA ASN A 33 -5.66 4.66 -0.41
C ASN A 33 -4.15 4.56 -0.17
N ILE A 34 -3.46 5.68 -0.34
CA ILE A 34 -2.08 5.90 0.12
C ILE A 34 -2.10 7.18 0.96
N GLY A 35 -2.12 7.02 2.28
CA GLY A 35 -2.04 8.12 3.23
C GLY A 35 -0.60 8.41 3.59
N VAL A 36 -0.21 9.69 3.57
CA VAL A 36 1.12 10.14 4.01
C VAL A 36 0.94 11.28 5.01
N THR A 37 1.56 11.16 6.17
CA THR A 37 1.61 12.24 7.16
C THR A 37 2.83 13.11 6.88
N LEU A 38 2.60 14.37 6.50
CA LEU A 38 3.67 15.33 6.25
C LEU A 38 4.27 15.83 7.57
N SER A 39 5.58 16.00 7.59
CA SER A 39 6.31 16.62 8.71
C SER A 39 6.21 18.16 8.64
N PRO A 40 6.51 18.88 9.72
CA PRO A 40 6.60 20.36 9.68
C PRO A 40 7.61 20.89 8.64
N ALA A 41 8.63 20.11 8.27
CA ALA A 41 9.60 20.50 7.25
C ALA A 41 9.00 20.57 5.83
N ALA A 42 7.76 20.10 5.63
CA ALA A 42 6.99 20.33 4.41
C ALA A 42 6.60 21.81 4.22
N GLY A 43 6.84 22.66 5.23
CA GLY A 43 6.61 24.11 5.21
C GLY A 43 5.27 24.51 5.81
N GLU A 44 5.14 25.83 6.05
CA GLU A 44 3.98 26.42 6.74
C GLU A 44 3.04 27.16 5.78
N THR A 45 3.48 27.42 4.54
CA THR A 45 2.67 28.09 3.53
C THR A 45 1.94 27.08 2.63
N SER A 46 0.81 27.49 2.06
CA SER A 46 0.07 26.66 1.09
C SER A 46 0.93 26.25 -0.12
N ALA A 47 1.83 27.13 -0.56
CA ALA A 47 2.75 26.85 -1.67
C ALA A 47 3.81 25.79 -1.31
N ASP A 48 4.33 25.81 -0.09
CA ASP A 48 5.28 24.80 0.38
C ASP A 48 4.60 23.43 0.48
N VAL A 49 3.39 23.38 1.03
CA VAL A 49 2.60 22.15 1.11
C VAL A 49 2.29 21.60 -0.30
N ASP A 50 1.89 22.46 -1.25
CA ASP A 50 1.67 22.04 -2.64
C ASP A 50 2.96 21.43 -3.26
N LYS A 51 4.13 22.02 -2.98
CA LYS A 51 5.43 21.48 -3.43
C LYS A 51 5.77 20.15 -2.77
N ALA A 52 5.52 20.01 -1.47
CA ALA A 52 5.72 18.76 -0.74
C ALA A 52 4.82 17.65 -1.28
N VAL A 53 3.54 17.93 -1.53
CA VAL A 53 2.58 16.99 -2.13
C VAL A 53 3.05 16.57 -3.54
N ALA A 54 3.54 17.52 -4.35
CA ALA A 54 4.11 17.20 -5.67
C ALA A 54 5.30 16.23 -5.58
N ALA A 55 6.20 16.44 -4.60
CA ALA A 55 7.37 15.59 -4.37
C ALA A 55 6.99 14.19 -3.85
N VAL A 56 6.05 14.11 -2.90
CA VAL A 56 5.51 12.84 -2.38
C VAL A 56 4.84 12.05 -3.49
N GLY A 57 3.99 12.69 -4.30
CA GLY A 57 3.36 12.04 -5.45
C GLY A 57 4.39 11.49 -6.44
N ASN A 58 5.46 12.24 -6.71
CA ASN A 58 6.53 11.77 -7.58
C ASN A 58 7.23 10.51 -7.02
N ALA A 59 7.50 10.45 -5.72
CA ALA A 59 8.09 9.26 -5.08
C ALA A 59 7.14 8.05 -5.15
N ILE A 60 5.85 8.25 -4.90
CA ILE A 60 4.83 7.19 -4.99
C ILE A 60 4.75 6.65 -6.42
N PHE A 61 4.60 7.53 -7.42
CA PHE A 61 4.48 7.10 -8.81
C PHE A 61 5.79 6.53 -9.36
N ALA A 62 6.95 7.00 -8.91
CA ALA A 62 8.24 6.38 -9.23
C ALA A 62 8.31 4.93 -8.72
N TYR A 63 7.82 4.67 -7.50
CA TYR A 63 7.76 3.30 -6.96
C TYR A 63 6.76 2.44 -7.73
N LEU A 64 5.58 2.96 -8.05
CA LEU A 64 4.59 2.24 -8.87
C LEU A 64 5.14 1.95 -10.29
N ALA A 65 5.90 2.87 -10.87
CA ALA A 65 6.57 2.66 -12.15
C ALA A 65 7.66 1.58 -12.06
N MET A 66 8.44 1.56 -10.96
CA MET A 66 9.41 0.49 -10.68
C MET A 66 8.72 -0.88 -10.57
N LEU A 67 7.58 -0.96 -9.88
CA LEU A 67 6.81 -2.20 -9.75
C LEU A 67 6.28 -2.71 -11.10
N ARG A 68 5.91 -1.80 -12.01
CA ARG A 68 5.46 -2.12 -13.37
C ARG A 68 6.62 -2.39 -14.34
N GLY A 69 7.84 -2.03 -13.97
CA GLY A 69 9.02 -2.20 -14.79
C GLY A 69 9.43 -3.67 -14.97
N PRO A 70 10.41 -3.94 -15.85
CA PRO A 70 10.97 -5.28 -16.00
C PRO A 70 11.63 -5.74 -14.70
N ALA A 71 11.61 -7.06 -14.45
CA ALA A 71 12.25 -7.64 -13.28
C ALA A 71 13.77 -7.36 -13.24
N PRO A 72 14.37 -7.22 -12.04
CA PRO A 72 15.82 -7.00 -11.92
C PRO A 72 16.60 -8.14 -12.60
N GLY A 73 17.46 -7.80 -13.57
CA GLY A 73 18.32 -8.77 -14.27
C GLY A 73 17.77 -9.34 -15.58
N GLU A 74 16.52 -9.04 -15.95
CA GLU A 74 15.95 -9.46 -17.24
C GLU A 74 16.20 -8.38 -18.30
N THR A 75 17.11 -8.63 -19.24
CA THR A 75 17.30 -7.77 -20.42
C THR A 75 16.11 -7.97 -21.35
N ARG A 76 15.55 -6.88 -21.87
CA ARG A 76 14.43 -6.90 -22.82
C ARG A 76 14.87 -7.64 -24.10
N ASN A 77 14.66 -8.95 -24.16
CA ASN A 77 14.96 -9.73 -25.36
C ASN A 77 13.89 -9.40 -26.41
N THR A 78 14.24 -8.58 -27.40
CA THR A 78 13.35 -8.13 -28.48
C THR A 78 13.15 -9.19 -29.58
N THR A 79 13.28 -10.47 -29.26
CA THR A 79 13.07 -11.56 -30.22
C THR A 79 11.57 -11.84 -30.38
N ARG A 80 11.11 -11.87 -31.63
CA ARG A 80 9.72 -12.15 -32.02
C ARG A 80 9.32 -13.55 -31.51
N GLY A 81 8.44 -13.61 -30.51
CA GLY A 81 7.98 -14.86 -29.87
C GLY A 81 8.52 -15.12 -28.46
N ALA A 82 9.28 -14.20 -27.87
CA ALA A 82 9.66 -14.30 -26.45
C ALA A 82 8.41 -14.20 -25.55
N PRO A 83 8.36 -14.96 -24.43
CA PRO A 83 7.29 -14.80 -23.43
C PRO A 83 7.22 -13.34 -22.96
N ALA A 84 6.02 -12.87 -22.60
CA ALA A 84 5.82 -11.52 -22.11
C ALA A 84 6.84 -11.21 -20.99
N PRO A 85 7.45 -10.01 -20.97
CA PRO A 85 8.50 -9.68 -20.00
C PRO A 85 7.99 -9.92 -18.58
N THR A 86 8.80 -10.57 -17.75
CA THR A 86 8.47 -10.80 -16.34
C THR A 86 8.52 -9.45 -15.65
N THR A 87 7.36 -8.86 -15.34
CA THR A 87 7.29 -7.63 -14.55
C THR A 87 7.99 -7.86 -13.20
N ALA A 88 8.57 -6.83 -12.58
CA ALA A 88 9.11 -6.91 -11.23
C ALA A 88 8.10 -7.55 -10.25
N LEU A 89 6.81 -7.25 -10.38
CA LEU A 89 5.72 -7.86 -9.60
C LEU A 89 5.49 -9.37 -9.86
N ALA A 90 5.77 -9.88 -11.05
CA ALA A 90 5.66 -11.32 -11.30
C ALA A 90 6.78 -12.09 -10.57
N SER A 91 7.94 -11.44 -10.36
CA SER A 91 9.06 -12.00 -9.61
C SER A 91 8.89 -11.94 -8.07
N THR A 92 7.88 -11.22 -7.56
CA THR A 92 7.64 -11.07 -6.11
C THR A 92 6.80 -12.17 -5.48
N ARG A 93 6.74 -13.35 -6.11
CA ARG A 93 6.05 -14.52 -5.54
C ARG A 93 6.45 -14.79 -4.07
N TRP A 94 7.72 -14.59 -3.76
CA TRP A 94 8.24 -14.76 -2.42
C TRP A 94 7.64 -13.79 -1.39
N LEU A 95 7.26 -12.55 -1.74
CA LEU A 95 6.56 -11.63 -0.82
C LEU A 95 5.20 -12.21 -0.45
N TRP A 96 4.51 -12.79 -1.43
CA TRP A 96 3.22 -13.43 -1.18
C TRP A 96 3.37 -14.64 -0.27
N ASP A 97 4.41 -15.45 -0.47
CA ASP A 97 4.66 -16.61 0.38
C ASP A 97 4.94 -16.17 1.83
N GLU A 98 5.75 -15.12 2.01
CA GLU A 98 5.96 -14.50 3.34
C GLU A 98 4.66 -13.98 3.95
N ARG A 99 3.82 -13.28 3.17
CA ARG A 99 2.54 -12.74 3.66
C ARG A 99 1.58 -13.84 4.07
N ARG A 100 1.54 -14.95 3.32
CA ARG A 100 0.75 -16.13 3.63
C ARG A 100 1.27 -16.82 4.89
N SER A 101 2.58 -16.97 5.07
CA SER A 101 3.16 -17.56 6.28
C SER A 101 2.82 -16.76 7.54
N VAL A 102 2.90 -15.42 7.49
CA VAL A 102 2.48 -14.56 8.60
C VAL A 102 0.99 -14.74 8.91
N ALA A 103 0.14 -14.73 7.88
CA ALA A 103 -1.30 -14.93 8.05
C ALA A 103 -1.62 -16.31 8.64
N GLU A 104 -0.89 -17.36 8.26
CA GLU A 104 -1.10 -18.71 8.78
C GLU A 104 -0.77 -18.78 10.28
N ALA A 105 0.31 -18.11 10.72
CA ALA A 105 0.62 -18.00 12.14
C ALA A 105 -0.50 -17.27 12.91
N ASP A 106 -1.00 -16.15 12.38
CA ASP A 106 -2.12 -15.40 12.98
C ASP A 106 -3.41 -16.25 13.06
N PHE A 107 -3.65 -17.09 12.06
CA PHE A 107 -4.81 -17.99 12.00
C PHE A 107 -4.70 -19.16 12.99
N LEU A 108 -3.51 -19.75 13.14
CA LEU A 108 -3.27 -20.87 14.06
C LEU A 108 -3.20 -20.42 15.53
N PHE A 109 -2.71 -19.21 15.79
CA PHE A 109 -2.53 -18.65 17.12
C PHE A 109 -3.31 -17.33 17.32
N PRO A 110 -4.65 -17.34 17.18
CA PRO A 110 -5.44 -16.13 17.28
C PRO A 110 -5.44 -15.59 18.72
N THR A 111 -5.31 -14.28 18.85
CA THR A 111 -5.55 -13.62 20.14
C THR A 111 -7.04 -13.66 20.45
N ARG A 112 -7.41 -13.98 21.70
CA ARG A 112 -8.80 -13.96 22.14
C ARG A 112 -9.36 -12.54 22.06
N SER A 113 -10.37 -12.33 21.24
CA SER A 113 -11.15 -11.10 21.19
C SER A 113 -12.33 -11.18 22.17
N LYS A 114 -13.00 -10.04 22.39
CA LYS A 114 -14.26 -10.00 23.13
C LYS A 114 -15.32 -10.76 22.34
N SER A 115 -16.18 -11.51 23.03
CA SER A 115 -17.25 -12.29 22.39
C SER A 115 -18.19 -11.43 21.54
N SER A 116 -18.46 -10.19 21.96
CA SER A 116 -19.26 -9.23 21.18
C SER A 116 -18.66 -8.97 19.81
N ASP A 117 -17.37 -8.69 19.77
CA ASP A 117 -16.65 -8.29 18.55
C ASP A 117 -16.55 -9.47 17.59
N LEU A 118 -16.33 -10.67 18.15
CA LEU A 118 -16.32 -11.92 17.38
C LEU A 118 -17.67 -12.17 16.71
N VAL A 119 -18.78 -12.10 17.46
CA VAL A 119 -20.12 -12.36 16.92
C VAL A 119 -20.51 -11.32 15.88
N SER A 120 -20.25 -10.04 16.13
CA SER A 120 -20.53 -8.96 15.17
C SER A 120 -19.69 -9.10 13.89
N GLY A 121 -18.40 -9.43 14.02
CA GLY A 121 -17.54 -9.68 12.86
C GLY A 121 -17.97 -10.90 12.04
N ALA A 122 -18.36 -11.98 12.72
CA ALA A 122 -18.87 -13.20 12.10
C ALA A 122 -20.18 -12.93 11.34
N ALA A 123 -21.15 -12.28 11.99
CA ALA A 123 -22.43 -11.93 11.37
C ALA A 123 -22.22 -11.05 10.12
N ARG A 124 -21.32 -10.07 10.20
CA ARG A 124 -20.95 -9.23 9.05
C ARG A 124 -20.37 -10.05 7.89
N SER A 125 -19.50 -11.01 8.19
CA SER A 125 -18.85 -11.86 7.18
C SER A 125 -19.78 -12.90 6.55
N LEU A 126 -20.96 -13.13 7.10
CA LEU A 126 -21.96 -14.04 6.52
C LEU A 126 -22.79 -13.37 5.40
N HIS A 127 -22.67 -12.05 5.22
CA HIS A 127 -23.31 -11.34 4.11
C HIS A 127 -22.58 -11.53 2.78
N ASP A 128 -21.27 -11.77 2.82
CA ASP A 128 -20.39 -11.89 1.64
C ASP A 128 -19.77 -13.29 1.49
N ARG A 129 -19.88 -14.18 2.49
CA ARG A 129 -19.26 -15.51 2.47
C ARG A 129 -20.21 -16.59 2.96
N ALA A 130 -20.03 -17.81 2.42
CA ALA A 130 -20.73 -18.98 2.92
C ALA A 130 -20.28 -19.32 4.36
N PRO A 131 -21.16 -19.86 5.22
CA PRO A 131 -20.81 -20.25 6.58
C PRO A 131 -19.59 -21.17 6.69
N ALA A 132 -19.41 -22.08 5.71
CA ALA A 132 -18.27 -23.00 5.65
C ALA A 132 -16.92 -22.30 5.41
N ASP A 133 -16.94 -21.08 4.88
CA ASP A 133 -15.75 -20.29 4.55
C ASP A 133 -15.47 -19.18 5.59
N LEU A 134 -16.26 -19.11 6.66
CA LEU A 134 -16.11 -18.10 7.71
C LEU A 134 -14.72 -18.19 8.38
N LEU A 135 -14.22 -19.40 8.60
CA LEU A 135 -12.89 -19.69 9.13
C LEU A 135 -12.01 -20.34 8.06
N SER A 136 -11.68 -19.56 7.03
CA SER A 136 -10.85 -20.04 5.93
C SER A 136 -9.35 -19.86 6.20
N PRO A 137 -8.55 -20.94 6.26
CA PRO A 137 -7.12 -20.81 6.49
C PRO A 137 -6.42 -20.14 5.30
N PRO A 138 -5.40 -19.30 5.54
CA PRO A 138 -4.53 -18.73 4.51
C PRO A 138 -3.90 -19.78 3.60
N ALA A 139 -3.79 -21.03 4.05
CA ALA A 139 -3.43 -22.18 3.23
C ALA A 139 -4.23 -22.31 1.91
N ARG A 140 -5.48 -21.83 1.86
CA ARG A 140 -6.33 -21.86 0.65
C ARG A 140 -6.07 -20.70 -0.32
N TRP A 141 -5.30 -19.69 0.06
CA TRP A 141 -5.00 -18.55 -0.82
C TRP A 141 -4.21 -19.01 -2.05
N ARG A 142 -4.52 -18.41 -3.20
CA ARG A 142 -3.86 -18.71 -4.48
C ARG A 142 -3.08 -17.49 -4.97
N TRP A 143 -1.94 -17.75 -5.59
CA TRP A 143 -1.22 -16.71 -6.34
C TRP A 143 -2.03 -16.34 -7.57
N ASP A 144 -2.15 -15.05 -7.84
CA ASP A 144 -2.62 -14.57 -9.13
C ASP A 144 -1.82 -13.35 -9.57
N ALA A 145 -0.78 -13.60 -10.36
CA ALA A 145 0.03 -12.54 -10.93
C ALA A 145 -0.74 -11.68 -11.94
N ALA A 146 -1.75 -12.24 -12.62
CA ALA A 146 -2.55 -11.51 -13.59
C ALA A 146 -3.45 -10.50 -12.87
N GLN A 147 -4.10 -10.91 -11.78
CA GLN A 147 -4.88 -10.02 -10.93
C GLN A 147 -4.02 -8.91 -10.33
N LEU A 148 -2.83 -9.25 -9.81
CA LEU A 148 -1.88 -8.26 -9.28
C LEU A 148 -1.50 -7.21 -10.33
N ASN A 149 -1.18 -7.65 -11.56
CA ASN A 149 -0.85 -6.76 -12.67
C ASN A 149 -2.07 -5.92 -13.11
N ALA A 150 -3.26 -6.49 -13.11
CA ALA A 150 -4.49 -5.76 -13.39
C ALA A 150 -4.70 -4.65 -12.35
N THR A 151 -4.60 -4.96 -11.05
CA THR A 151 -4.76 -3.98 -9.98
C THR A 151 -3.72 -2.86 -10.05
N ILE A 152 -2.43 -3.19 -10.18
CA ILE A 152 -1.38 -2.15 -10.24
C ILE A 152 -1.55 -1.26 -11.48
N SER A 153 -2.13 -1.76 -12.57
CA SER A 153 -2.35 -0.97 -13.80
C SER A 153 -3.38 0.15 -13.61
N LEU A 154 -4.26 0.03 -12.61
CA LEU A 154 -5.27 1.04 -12.28
C LEU A 154 -4.71 2.21 -11.47
N LEU A 155 -3.57 2.03 -10.78
CA LEU A 155 -2.99 3.03 -9.88
C LEU A 155 -2.23 4.14 -10.64
N THR A 156 -2.88 4.85 -11.56
CA THR A 156 -2.27 5.88 -12.39
C THR A 156 -2.54 7.29 -11.86
N PRO A 157 -1.69 8.29 -12.17
CA PRO A 157 -1.94 9.68 -11.80
C PRO A 157 -3.29 10.22 -12.30
N GLN A 158 -3.74 9.76 -13.47
CA GLN A 158 -5.02 10.17 -14.07
C GLN A 158 -6.24 9.62 -13.32
N ARG A 159 -6.06 8.57 -12.53
CA ARG A 159 -7.12 7.90 -11.76
C ARG A 159 -7.04 8.23 -10.27
N CYS A 160 -6.13 9.10 -9.86
CA CYS A 160 -5.95 9.46 -8.46
C CYS A 160 -6.78 10.69 -8.08
N ILE A 161 -7.21 10.71 -6.83
CA ILE A 161 -7.76 11.89 -6.15
C ILE A 161 -6.78 12.21 -5.03
N VAL A 162 -6.34 13.45 -4.96
CA VAL A 162 -5.40 13.91 -3.93
C VAL A 162 -6.15 14.80 -2.98
N VAL A 163 -6.21 14.39 -1.71
CA VAL A 163 -6.81 15.16 -0.62
C VAL A 163 -5.68 15.64 0.28
N VAL A 164 -5.63 16.94 0.54
CA VAL A 164 -4.60 17.57 1.37
C VAL A 164 -5.27 18.30 2.52
N GLY A 165 -4.96 17.91 3.75
CA GLY A 165 -5.37 18.62 4.96
C GLY A 165 -4.16 19.30 5.59
N SER A 166 -4.20 20.63 5.76
CA SER A 166 -3.17 21.37 6.48
C SER A 166 -3.69 22.69 7.03
N ARG A 167 -3.15 23.16 8.15
CA ARG A 167 -3.39 24.51 8.67
C ARG A 167 -2.76 25.60 7.82
N ALA A 168 -1.82 25.25 6.93
CA ALA A 168 -1.25 26.17 5.94
C ALA A 168 -2.30 26.77 4.98
N PHE A 169 -3.49 26.15 4.89
CA PHE A 169 -4.62 26.64 4.11
C PHE A 169 -5.64 27.44 4.93
N ALA A 170 -5.34 27.77 6.20
CA ALA A 170 -6.29 28.49 7.06
C ALA A 170 -6.68 29.87 6.49
N ASP A 171 -5.71 30.56 5.90
CA ASP A 171 -5.88 31.88 5.25
C ASP A 171 -6.07 31.77 3.73
N ALA A 172 -6.15 30.54 3.19
CA ALA A 172 -6.39 30.33 1.77
C ALA A 172 -7.88 30.52 1.43
N GLU A 173 -8.16 30.92 0.19
CA GLU A 173 -9.52 31.02 -0.31
C GLU A 173 -10.10 29.62 -0.54
N LEU A 174 -11.02 29.20 0.35
CA LEU A 174 -11.71 27.92 0.33
C LEU A 174 -13.22 28.18 0.14
N PRO A 175 -13.68 28.35 -1.11
CA PRO A 175 -15.04 28.82 -1.41
C PRO A 175 -16.13 27.78 -1.09
N ASP A 176 -15.75 26.50 -1.02
CA ASP A 176 -16.69 25.41 -0.82
C ASP A 176 -16.77 25.02 0.66
N SER A 177 -17.97 24.61 1.09
CA SER A 177 -18.21 24.09 2.44
C SER A 177 -19.01 22.79 2.34
N GLU A 178 -18.55 21.76 3.03
CA GLU A 178 -19.29 20.50 3.13
C GLU A 178 -20.57 20.70 3.97
N PRO A 179 -21.75 20.23 3.51
CA PRO A 179 -23.04 20.57 4.13
C PRO A 179 -23.27 20.09 5.58
N ILE A 180 -22.69 18.96 5.99
CA ILE A 180 -23.00 18.32 7.27
C ILE A 180 -22.08 18.83 8.39
N TYR A 181 -20.77 18.80 8.15
CA TYR A 181 -19.75 19.14 9.13
C TYR A 181 -19.18 20.56 8.93
N GLY A 182 -19.55 21.26 7.85
CA GLY A 182 -19.08 22.62 7.58
C GLY A 182 -17.60 22.69 7.22
N THR A 183 -17.01 21.60 6.74
CA THR A 183 -15.59 21.56 6.39
C THR A 183 -15.34 22.44 5.16
N ARG A 184 -14.59 23.53 5.36
CA ARG A 184 -14.17 24.42 4.25
C ARG A 184 -13.14 23.73 3.39
N HIS A 185 -13.31 23.79 2.08
CA HIS A 185 -12.42 23.17 1.10
C HIS A 185 -12.42 23.92 -0.23
N SER A 186 -11.55 23.48 -1.13
CA SER A 186 -11.52 23.91 -2.52
C SER A 186 -11.09 22.71 -3.37
N SER A 187 -11.70 22.58 -4.55
CA SER A 187 -11.32 21.55 -5.52
C SER A 187 -10.64 22.21 -6.72
N LYS A 188 -9.36 21.90 -6.94
CA LYS A 188 -8.58 22.39 -8.08
C LYS A 188 -8.03 21.22 -8.91
N PRO A 189 -7.98 21.34 -10.25
CA PRO A 189 -7.25 20.38 -11.07
C PRO A 189 -5.77 20.33 -10.66
N ILE A 190 -5.16 19.15 -10.73
CA ILE A 190 -3.73 19.00 -10.52
C ILE A 190 -2.98 19.78 -11.61
N PRO A 191 -1.97 20.62 -11.27
CA PRO A 191 -1.25 21.40 -12.27
C PRO A 191 -0.68 20.52 -13.40
N PRO A 192 -0.78 20.94 -14.68
CA PRO A 192 -0.33 20.14 -15.82
C PRO A 192 1.14 19.71 -15.73
N ALA A 193 2.01 20.57 -15.17
CA ALA A 193 3.41 20.25 -14.94
C ALA A 193 3.59 19.09 -13.95
N THR A 194 2.86 19.11 -12.83
CA THR A 194 2.84 18.04 -11.82
C THR A 194 2.28 16.75 -12.39
N MET A 195 1.16 16.83 -13.12
CA MET A 195 0.55 15.67 -13.79
C MET A 195 1.52 15.01 -14.79
N LYS A 196 2.24 15.80 -15.58
CA LYS A 196 3.27 15.30 -16.51
C LYS A 196 4.42 14.62 -15.76
N ALA A 197 4.92 15.22 -14.69
CA ALA A 197 5.97 14.65 -13.86
C ALA A 197 5.54 13.31 -13.23
N TRP A 198 4.32 13.22 -12.70
CA TRP A 198 3.78 11.99 -12.12
C TRP A 198 3.50 10.89 -13.14
N THR A 199 3.19 11.27 -14.40
CA THR A 199 2.92 10.30 -15.48
C THR A 199 4.21 9.63 -15.97
N ALA A 200 5.32 10.39 -15.98
CA ALA A 200 6.63 9.90 -16.36
C ALA A 200 7.66 10.25 -15.27
N PRO A 201 7.56 9.62 -14.09
CA PRO A 201 8.43 9.95 -12.98
C PRO A 201 9.87 9.53 -13.29
N SER A 202 10.82 10.34 -12.83
CA SER A 202 12.23 9.98 -12.95
C SER A 202 12.55 8.77 -12.07
N PRO A 203 13.35 7.79 -12.54
CA PRO A 203 13.79 6.68 -11.71
C PRO A 203 14.50 7.19 -10.46
N VAL A 204 14.11 6.68 -9.30
CA VAL A 204 14.74 7.00 -8.02
C VAL A 204 15.62 5.83 -7.62
N ALA A 205 16.94 6.00 -7.71
CA ALA A 205 17.92 4.94 -7.46
C ALA A 205 17.84 4.34 -6.04
N ALA A 206 17.33 5.12 -5.08
CA ALA A 206 17.13 4.67 -3.71
C ALA A 206 15.96 3.69 -3.55
N LEU A 207 15.02 3.61 -4.50
CA LEU A 207 13.86 2.72 -4.40
C LEU A 207 14.24 1.29 -4.83
N SER A 208 13.79 0.32 -4.05
CA SER A 208 13.97 -1.11 -4.35
C SER A 208 12.85 -1.93 -3.72
N LEU A 209 12.67 -3.15 -4.21
CA LEU A 209 11.87 -4.14 -3.49
C LEU A 209 12.51 -4.44 -2.13
N PRO A 210 11.72 -4.81 -1.11
CA PRO A 210 12.27 -5.26 0.16
C PRO A 210 13.13 -6.51 -0.05
N ARG A 211 14.05 -6.75 0.89
CA ARG A 211 14.73 -8.06 0.99
C ARG A 211 13.80 -9.04 1.68
N ARG A 212 14.07 -10.34 1.50
CA ARG A 212 13.35 -11.40 2.23
C ARG A 212 13.41 -11.16 3.74
N ASN A 213 12.28 -11.32 4.41
CA ASN A 213 12.17 -11.09 5.84
C ASN A 213 12.68 -12.33 6.61
N PRO A 214 13.82 -12.23 7.33
CA PRO A 214 14.35 -13.36 8.10
C PRO A 214 13.54 -13.68 9.35
N PHE A 215 12.62 -12.80 9.76
CA PHE A 215 11.80 -12.95 10.97
C PHE A 215 10.47 -13.68 10.73
N VAL A 216 10.16 -14.10 9.50
CA VAL A 216 8.99 -14.93 9.24
C VAL A 216 9.20 -16.30 9.89
N PRO A 217 8.29 -16.75 10.78
CA PRO A 217 8.47 -18.00 11.50
C PRO A 217 8.41 -19.19 10.53
N LYS A 218 9.33 -20.14 10.72
CA LYS A 218 9.41 -21.37 9.92
C LYS A 218 8.94 -22.61 10.68
N ASP A 219 9.04 -22.55 12.01
CA ASP A 219 8.63 -23.60 12.93
C ASP A 219 7.68 -22.99 13.96
N LEU A 220 6.51 -23.59 14.08
CA LEU A 220 5.44 -23.19 14.99
C LEU A 220 5.12 -24.32 15.98
N SER A 221 6.02 -25.30 16.11
CA SER A 221 5.86 -26.40 17.05
C SER A 221 5.82 -25.89 18.49
N VAL A 222 4.91 -26.45 19.27
CA VAL A 222 4.80 -26.17 20.70
C VAL A 222 5.67 -27.17 21.45
N LEU A 223 6.56 -26.67 22.28
CA LEU A 223 7.43 -27.50 23.10
C LEU A 223 6.64 -28.17 24.23
N PRO A 224 7.00 -29.41 24.59
CA PRO A 224 6.33 -30.10 25.68
C PRO A 224 6.53 -29.37 27.01
N LEU A 225 5.53 -29.44 27.88
CA LEU A 225 5.65 -28.99 29.26
C LEU A 225 6.78 -29.77 29.96
N GLY A 226 7.79 -29.05 30.48
CA GLY A 226 8.98 -29.65 31.12
C GLY A 226 10.26 -29.64 30.29
N TRP A 227 10.25 -29.01 29.10
CA TRP A 227 11.47 -28.86 28.30
C TRP A 227 12.55 -28.06 29.06
N GLY A 228 13.74 -28.65 29.21
CA GLY A 228 14.89 -28.04 29.90
C GLY A 228 14.98 -28.30 31.40
N VAL A 229 14.06 -29.06 32.00
CA VAL A 229 14.18 -29.52 33.39
C VAL A 229 14.88 -30.87 33.42
N THR A 230 16.21 -30.88 33.54
CA THR A 230 16.94 -32.08 33.98
C THR A 230 16.64 -32.30 35.45
N ALA A 231 16.08 -33.47 35.78
CA ALA A 231 15.88 -33.92 37.16
C ALA A 231 17.23 -34.14 37.89
#